data_AF-A0A849FKP9-F1
#
_entry.id   AF-A0A849FKP9-F1
#
_cell.length_a   1.000
_cell.length_b   1.000
_cell.length_c   1.000
_cell.angle_alpha   90.00
_cell.angle_beta   90.00
_cell.angle_gamma   90.00
#
_symmetry.space_group_name_H-M   'P 1'
#
loop_
_entity.id
_entity.type
_entity.pdbx_description
1 polymer ?
#
loop_
_entity_poly.entity_id
_entity_poly.type
_entity_poly.pdbx_seq_one_letter_code
_entity_poly.pdbx_strand_id
1 'polypeptide(L)' 'VKNDKTPAVTGEDGKAVLEVIFAAYESAGTHKKVFMPFKSDVDKPYKLWKKRK' A
#
# COMPACT_ATOMS: atom_id res chain seq x y z
N VAL A 1 10.14 19.05 -15.81
CA VAL A 1 9.62 17.85 -16.48
C VAL A 1 10.09 17.89 -17.93
N LYS A 2 10.96 16.96 -18.35
CA LYS A 2 11.54 16.96 -19.70
C LYS A 2 10.71 16.03 -20.60
N ASN A 3 10.10 16.61 -21.63
CA ASN A 3 9.20 16.01 -22.62
C ASN A 3 7.80 15.69 -22.09
N ASP A 4 6.80 16.23 -22.78
CA ASP A 4 5.33 16.06 -22.69
C ASP A 4 4.82 14.60 -22.85
N LYS A 5 5.62 13.61 -22.44
CA LYS A 5 5.22 12.21 -22.41
C LYS A 5 4.76 11.87 -21.00
N THR A 6 3.51 11.40 -20.89
CA THR A 6 3.01 10.78 -19.66
C THR A 6 4.02 9.71 -19.23
N PRO A 7 4.57 9.77 -18.01
CA PRO A 7 5.47 8.73 -17.55
C PRO A 7 4.75 7.38 -17.65
N ALA A 8 5.43 6.37 -18.19
CA ALA A 8 4.87 5.02 -18.40
C ALA A 8 4.42 4.35 -17.09
N VAL A 9 4.83 4.89 -15.94
CA VAL A 9 4.34 4.57 -14.61
C VAL A 9 3.67 5.84 -14.10
N THR A 10 2.35 5.81 -14.00
CA THR A 10 1.60 6.93 -13.43
C THR A 10 1.70 6.90 -11.91
N GLY A 11 1.37 8.02 -11.25
CA GLY A 11 1.23 8.03 -9.78
C GLY A 11 0.17 7.05 -9.27
N GLU A 12 -0.76 6.61 -10.13
CA GLU A 12 -1.82 5.65 -9.82
C GLU A 12 -1.27 4.22 -9.72
N ASP A 13 -0.35 3.82 -10.61
CA ASP A 13 0.35 2.53 -10.52
C ASP A 13 1.18 2.43 -9.24
N GLY A 14 1.89 3.51 -8.89
CA GLY A 14 2.65 3.59 -7.65
C GLY A 14 1.76 3.49 -6.41
N LYS A 15 0.57 4.09 -6.46
CA LYS A 15 -0.43 3.99 -5.40
C LYS A 15 -0.98 2.57 -5.25
N ALA A 16 -1.29 1.89 -6.35
CA ALA A 16 -1.77 0.52 -6.32
C ALA A 16 -0.74 -0.44 -5.71
N VAL A 17 0.55 -0.29 -6.07
CA VAL A 17 1.64 -1.08 -5.45
C VAL A 17 1.74 -0.81 -3.95
N LEU A 18 1.62 0.45 -3.53
CA LEU A 18 1.64 0.82 -2.12
C LEU A 18 0.46 0.19 -1.36
N GLU A 19 -0.75 0.24 -1.91
CA GLU A 19 -1.94 -0.38 -1.31
C GLU A 19 -1.75 -1.90 -1.12
N VAL A 20 -1.12 -2.59 -2.08
CA VAL A 20 -0.80 -4.02 -1.97
C VAL A 20 0.22 -4.30 -0.85
N ILE A 21 1.29 -3.51 -0.76
CA ILE A 21 2.30 -3.66 0.29
C ILE A 21 1.65 -3.49 1.68
N PHE A 22 0.83 -2.46 1.83
CA PHE A 22 0.11 -2.20 3.07
C PHE A 22 -0.87 -3.33 3.42
N ALA A 23 -1.58 -3.88 2.44
CA ALA A 23 -2.47 -5.03 2.61
C ALA A 23 -1.70 -6.28 3.09
N ALA A 24 -0.51 -6.52 2.53
CA ALA A 24 0.32 -7.66 2.92
C ALA A 24 0.76 -7.58 4.39
N TYR A 25 1.14 -6.38 4.87
CA TYR A 25 1.48 -6.17 6.28
C TYR A 25 0.26 -6.32 7.20
N GLU A 26 -0.93 -5.86 6.78
CA GLU A 26 -2.16 -6.13 7.53
C GLU A 26 -2.46 -7.63 7.58
N SER A 27 -2.38 -8.34 6.46
CA SER A 27 -2.65 -9.77 6.39
C SER A 27 -1.70 -10.56 7.29
N ALA A 28 -0.40 -10.22 7.27
CA ALA A 28 0.61 -10.81 8.14
C ALA A 28 0.33 -10.56 9.64
N GLY A 29 -0.14 -9.36 10.01
CA GLY A 29 -0.47 -9.03 11.41
C GLY A 29 -1.81 -9.58 11.88
N THR A 30 -2.78 -9.79 10.98
CA THR A 30 -4.15 -10.19 11.31
C THR A 30 -4.44 -11.67 11.07
N HIS A 31 -3.59 -12.37 10.32
CA HIS A 31 -3.82 -13.73 9.80
C HIS A 31 -5.14 -13.87 9.03
N LYS A 32 -5.63 -12.77 8.43
CA LYS A 32 -6.87 -12.75 7.66
C LYS A 32 -6.60 -12.37 6.21
N LYS A 33 -7.51 -12.78 5.32
CA LYS A 33 -7.53 -12.30 3.93
C LYS A 33 -7.90 -10.82 3.93
N VAL A 34 -7.10 -10.02 3.24
CA VAL A 34 -7.32 -8.58 3.05
C VAL A 34 -7.91 -8.36 1.67
N PHE A 35 -8.95 -7.54 1.59
CA PHE A 35 -9.61 -7.20 0.33
C PHE A 35 -9.04 -5.90 -0.24
N MET A 36 -8.96 -5.83 -1.57
CA MET A 36 -8.42 -4.67 -2.29
C MET A 36 -9.55 -3.81 -2.88
N PRO A 37 -9.37 -2.48 -3.02
CA PRO A 37 -8.18 -1.71 -2.65
C PRO A 37 -8.06 -1.50 -1.13
N PHE A 38 -6.83 -1.66 -0.61
CA PHE A 38 -6.56 -1.59 0.82
C PHE A 38 -6.11 -0.19 1.21
N LYS A 39 -6.95 0.53 1.96
CA LYS A 39 -6.62 1.83 2.51
C LYS A 39 -6.24 1.70 3.97
N SER A 40 -5.07 2.22 4.31
CA SER A 40 -4.59 2.29 5.68
C SER A 40 -4.37 3.74 6.09
N ASP A 41 -4.73 4.08 7.32
CA ASP A 41 -4.49 5.39 7.93
C ASP A 41 -3.05 5.53 8.47
N VAL A 42 -2.24 4.47 8.43
CA VAL A 42 -0.91 4.50 9.02
C VAL A 42 0.14 4.98 8.02
N ASP A 43 1.04 5.81 8.52
CA ASP A 43 2.16 6.35 7.75
C ASP A 43 3.22 5.30 7.37
N LYS A 44 3.30 4.16 8.08
CA LYS A 44 4.26 3.08 7.78
C LYS A 44 3.61 1.71 7.94
N PRO A 45 3.86 0.75 7.02
CA PRO A 45 3.13 -0.51 6.99
C PRO A 45 3.40 -1.40 8.23
N TYR A 46 4.61 -1.37 8.80
CA TYR A 46 4.92 -2.12 10.03
C TYR A 46 4.15 -1.63 11.27
N LYS A 47 3.58 -0.41 11.24
CA LYS A 47 2.74 0.10 12.34
C LYS A 47 1.42 -0.69 12.43
N LEU A 48 0.94 -1.31 11.33
CA LEU A 48 -0.26 -2.16 11.32
C LEU A 48 -0.10 -3.38 12.22
N TRP A 49 1.08 -4.02 12.19
CA TRP A 49 1.40 -5.08 13.14
C TRP A 49 1.59 -4.50 14.54
N LYS A 50 2.38 -3.43 14.68
CA LYS A 50 2.90 -2.99 15.99
C LYS A 50 1.83 -2.46 16.95
N LYS A 51 0.69 -1.97 16.44
CA LYS A 51 -0.46 -1.54 17.26
C LYS A 51 -1.09 -2.66 18.13
N ARG A 52 -0.76 -3.93 17.89
CA ARG A 52 -1.36 -5.08 18.59
C ARG A 52 -0.44 -5.72 19.64
N LYS A 53 0.73 -5.15 19.90
CA LYS A 53 1.63 -5.63 20.95
C LYS A 53 1.22 -5.10 22.31
#